data_AF-A0A2H0S5H7-F1
#
_entry.id   AF-A0A2H0S5H7-F1
#
_cell.length_a   1.000
_cell.length_b   1.000
_cell.length_c   1.000
_cell.angle_alpha   90.00
_cell.angle_beta   90.00
_cell.angle_gamma   90.00
#
_symmetry.space_group_name_H-M   'P 1'
#
loop_
_entity.id
_entity.type
_entity.pdbx_description
1 polymer ?
#
loop_
_entity_poly.entity_id
_entity_poly.type
_entity_poly.pdbx_seq_one_letter_code
_entity_poly.pdbx_strand_id
1 'polypeptide(L)'
;ELAQSIEVLQEMHRKLTNGHDGVYLLLQSWYLAEQGRDEEARISLQNAEQYLPESITYHRTAIFVAGVLHDEQLAAMHTKKLIKLLPDGFFIEGSEMRRILLKQHPWISAYF
;
A
#
# COMPACT_ATOMS: atom_id res chain seq x y z
N GLU A 1 3.84 -18.94 -12.38
CA GLU A 1 3.44 -19.26 -10.99
C GLU A 1 2.93 -18.03 -10.24
N LEU A 2 3.71 -16.96 -10.07
CA LEU A 2 3.28 -15.73 -9.37
C LEU A 2 2.03 -15.05 -9.99
N ALA A 3 2.00 -14.88 -11.32
CA ALA A 3 0.86 -14.27 -12.01
C ALA A 3 -0.46 -15.00 -11.73
N GLN A 4 -0.45 -16.33 -11.78
CA GLN A 4 -1.61 -17.16 -11.52
C GLN A 4 -2.06 -17.08 -10.06
N SER A 5 -1.12 -16.98 -9.11
CA SER A 5 -1.46 -16.77 -7.69
C SER A 5 -2.09 -15.40 -7.43
N ILE A 6 -1.61 -14.35 -8.10
CA ILE A 6 -2.18 -13.00 -8.01
C ILE A 6 -3.59 -12.98 -8.58
N GLU A 7 -3.82 -13.59 -9.74
CA GLU A 7 -5.15 -13.68 -10.36
C GLU A 7 -6.16 -14.41 -9.46
N VAL A 8 -5.75 -15.50 -8.81
CA VAL A 8 -6.60 -16.22 -7.85
C VAL A 8 -6.93 -15.36 -6.63
N LEU A 9 -5.93 -14.67 -6.05
CA LEU A 9 -6.13 -13.78 -4.90
C LEU A 9 -7.07 -12.61 -5.25
N GLN A 10 -6.90 -12.04 -6.44
CA GLN A 10 -7.75 -10.99 -6.97
C GLN A 10 -9.20 -11.45 -7.12
N GLU A 11 -9.42 -12.62 -7.72
CA GLU A 11 -10.75 -13.17 -7.90
C GLU A 11 -11.42 -13.52 -6.56
N MET A 12 -10.66 -14.01 -5.58
CA MET A 12 -11.16 -14.25 -4.23
C MET A 12 -11.60 -12.95 -3.55
N HIS A 13 -10.76 -11.91 -3.54
CA HIS A 13 -11.12 -10.62 -2.97
C HIS A 13 -12.35 -10.03 -3.66
N ARG A 14 -12.38 -10.05 -5.00
CA ARG A 14 -13.53 -9.57 -5.78
C ARG A 14 -14.83 -10.27 -5.39
N LYS A 15 -14.81 -11.59 -5.21
CA LYS A 15 -15.99 -12.37 -4.77
C LYS A 15 -16.39 -12.07 -3.33
N LEU A 16 -15.43 -11.94 -2.42
CA LEU A 16 -15.71 -11.74 -1.00
C LEU A 16 -16.25 -10.34 -0.70
N THR A 17 -15.88 -9.35 -1.49
CA THR A 17 -16.22 -7.94 -1.24
C THR A 17 -17.16 -7.36 -2.29
N ASN A 18 -17.63 -8.19 -3.22
CA ASN A 18 -18.43 -7.79 -4.37
C ASN A 18 -17.77 -6.65 -5.17
N GLY A 19 -16.44 -6.67 -5.29
CA GLY A 19 -15.65 -5.66 -5.99
C GLY A 19 -15.54 -4.29 -5.28
N HIS A 20 -16.02 -4.16 -4.04
CA HIS A 20 -15.97 -2.91 -3.26
C HIS A 20 -14.85 -2.94 -2.21
N ASP A 21 -13.68 -3.45 -2.58
CA ASP A 21 -12.52 -3.54 -1.69
C ASP A 21 -11.29 -2.95 -2.36
N GLY A 22 -10.72 -1.92 -1.71
CA GLY A 22 -9.49 -1.29 -2.17
C GLY A 22 -8.31 -2.24 -2.18
N VAL A 23 -8.34 -3.36 -1.43
CA VAL A 23 -7.26 -4.37 -1.45
C VAL A 23 -7.13 -5.04 -2.81
N TYR A 24 -8.25 -5.34 -3.49
CA TYR A 24 -8.21 -5.86 -4.87
C TYR A 24 -7.51 -4.87 -5.81
N LEU A 25 -7.87 -3.59 -5.72
CA LEU A 25 -7.30 -2.52 -6.55
C LEU A 25 -5.80 -2.30 -6.25
N LEU A 26 -5.39 -2.44 -4.99
CA LEU A 26 -3.99 -2.41 -4.59
C LEU A 26 -3.18 -3.57 -5.19
N LEU A 27 -3.72 -4.79 -5.13
CA LEU A 27 -3.08 -5.97 -5.74
C LEU A 27 -3.00 -5.84 -7.26
N GLN A 28 -4.06 -5.33 -7.89
CA GLN A 28 -4.10 -5.05 -9.33
C GLN A 28 -3.06 -4.00 -9.73
N SER A 29 -2.93 -2.92 -8.95
CA SER A 29 -1.92 -1.89 -9.18
C SER A 29 -0.52 -2.47 -9.18
N TRP A 30 -0.18 -3.27 -8.17
CA TRP A 30 1.12 -3.92 -8.09
C TRP A 30 1.35 -4.89 -9.25
N TYR A 31 0.38 -5.75 -9.56
CA TYR A 31 0.51 -6.68 -10.67
C TYR A 31 0.77 -5.97 -12.00
N LEU A 32 0.02 -4.90 -12.29
CA LEU A 32 0.19 -4.11 -13.51
C LEU A 32 1.57 -3.45 -13.57
N ALA A 33 2.08 -2.94 -12.44
CA ALA A 33 3.42 -2.36 -12.37
C ALA A 33 4.50 -3.40 -12.72
N GLU A 34 4.40 -4.62 -12.17
CA GLU A 34 5.33 -5.72 -12.49
C GLU A 34 5.28 -6.16 -13.96
N GLN A 35 4.16 -5.92 -14.64
CA GLN A 35 4.00 -6.19 -16.08
C GLN A 35 4.44 -5.00 -16.97
N GLY A 36 4.96 -3.91 -16.40
CA GLY A 36 5.31 -2.68 -17.13
C GLY A 36 4.10 -1.91 -17.67
N ARG A 37 2.91 -2.14 -17.11
CA ARG A 37 1.65 -1.46 -17.47
C ARG A 37 1.41 -0.25 -16.57
N ASP A 38 2.34 0.70 -16.63
CA ASP A 38 2.49 1.80 -15.67
C ASP A 38 1.22 2.64 -15.50
N GLU A 39 0.60 3.04 -16.62
CA GLU A 39 -0.58 3.91 -16.59
C GLU A 39 -1.76 3.20 -15.88
N GLU A 40 -1.98 1.93 -16.21
CA GLU A 40 -3.04 1.14 -15.60
C GLU A 40 -2.76 0.84 -14.12
N ALA A 41 -1.47 0.66 -13.77
CA ALA A 41 -1.04 0.51 -12.39
C ALA A 41 -1.40 1.75 -11.57
N ARG A 42 -1.16 2.95 -12.12
CA ARG A 42 -1.47 4.24 -11.48
C ARG A 42 -2.97 4.47 -11.36
N ILE A 43 -3.74 4.17 -12.40
CA ILE A 43 -5.21 4.25 -12.35
C ILE A 43 -5.76 3.32 -11.27
N SER A 44 -5.26 2.08 -11.19
CA SER A 44 -5.69 1.12 -10.17
C SER A 44 -5.34 1.60 -8.76
N LEU A 45 -4.15 2.19 -8.57
CA LEU A 45 -3.72 2.76 -7.29
C LEU A 45 -4.63 3.92 -6.88
N GLN A 46 -4.91 4.85 -7.79
CA GLN A 46 -5.78 5.99 -7.53
C GLN A 46 -7.20 5.56 -7.17
N ASN A 47 -7.74 4.55 -7.87
CA ASN A 47 -9.05 4.00 -7.54
C ASN A 47 -9.06 3.34 -6.15
N ALA A 48 -7.96 2.71 -5.73
CA ALA A 48 -7.86 2.10 -4.41
C ALA A 48 -7.97 3.12 -3.26
N GLU A 49 -7.49 4.36 -3.46
CA GLU A 49 -7.57 5.44 -2.46
C GLU A 49 -9.01 5.77 -2.06
N GLN A 50 -9.97 5.61 -2.99
CA GLN A 50 -11.39 5.88 -2.73
C GLN A 50 -12.00 4.91 -1.72
N TYR A 51 -11.46 3.70 -1.62
CA TYR A 51 -11.96 2.64 -0.73
C TYR A 51 -11.15 2.51 0.55
N LEU A 52 -9.88 2.93 0.52
CA LEU A 52 -8.95 2.86 1.66
C LEU A 52 -8.36 4.24 1.98
N PRO A 53 -9.19 5.26 2.24
CA PRO A 53 -8.68 6.56 2.63
C PRO A 53 -7.90 6.41 3.94
N GLU A 54 -6.77 7.13 4.05
CA GLU A 54 -5.98 7.20 5.29
C GLU A 54 -5.49 5.83 5.82
N SER A 55 -5.29 4.86 4.93
CA SER A 55 -4.81 3.54 5.27
C SER A 55 -3.29 3.42 5.21
N ILE A 56 -2.68 2.94 6.30
CA ILE A 56 -1.26 2.57 6.36
C ILE A 56 -0.92 1.56 5.26
N THR A 57 -1.79 0.58 5.03
CA THR A 57 -1.62 -0.46 4.00
C THR A 57 -1.64 0.15 2.60
N TYR A 58 -2.55 1.10 2.34
CA TYR A 58 -2.60 1.80 1.05
C TYR A 58 -1.29 2.53 0.75
N HIS A 59 -0.81 3.36 1.68
CA HIS A 59 0.44 4.09 1.47
C HIS A 59 1.67 3.19 1.38
N ARG A 60 1.73 2.09 2.14
CA ARG A 60 2.79 1.10 2.00
C ARG A 60 2.83 0.50 0.61
N THR A 61 1.68 0.03 0.11
CA THR A 61 1.61 -0.59 -1.22
C THR A 61 1.92 0.44 -2.30
N ALA A 62 1.46 1.68 -2.15
CA ALA A 62 1.78 2.77 -3.07
C ALA A 62 3.30 3.05 -3.15
N ILE A 63 4.02 3.04 -2.02
CA ILE A 63 5.49 3.18 -1.99
C ILE A 63 6.15 2.01 -2.71
N PHE A 64 5.66 0.78 -2.51
CA PHE A 64 6.20 -0.39 -3.19
C PHE A 64 5.99 -0.30 -4.72
N VAL A 65 4.76 0.01 -5.15
CA VAL A 65 4.42 0.22 -6.57
C VAL A 65 5.30 1.31 -7.17
N ALA A 66 5.50 2.42 -6.47
CA ALA A 66 6.40 3.49 -6.92
C ALA A 66 7.84 3.00 -7.15
N GLY A 67 8.33 2.09 -6.31
CA GLY A 67 9.63 1.45 -6.49
C GLY A 67 9.72 0.62 -7.79
N VAL A 68 8.68 -0.17 -8.09
CA VAL A 68 8.59 -0.95 -9.34
C VAL A 68 8.52 -0.04 -10.56
N LEU A 69 7.75 1.06 -10.46
CA LEU A 69 7.60 2.06 -11.52
C LEU A 69 8.80 3.03 -11.63
N HIS A 70 9.81 2.90 -10.76
CA HIS A 70 10.92 3.85 -10.65
C HIS A 70 10.49 5.33 -10.48
N ASP A 71 9.38 5.56 -9.78
CA ASP A 71 8.81 6.89 -9.54
C ASP A 71 9.13 7.40 -8.13
N GLU A 72 10.26 8.10 -8.02
CA GLU A 72 10.72 8.67 -6.74
C GLU A 72 9.75 9.71 -6.16
N GLN A 73 9.01 10.44 -7.01
CA GLN A 73 8.08 11.47 -6.55
C GLN A 73 6.86 10.84 -5.90
N LEU A 74 6.31 9.79 -6.51
CA LEU A 74 5.21 9.01 -5.96
C LEU A 74 5.62 8.36 -4.63
N ALA A 75 6.82 7.76 -4.57
CA ALA A 75 7.35 7.18 -3.34
C ALA A 75 7.49 8.22 -2.22
N ALA A 76 8.07 9.39 -2.52
CA ALA A 76 8.25 10.47 -1.55
C ALA A 76 6.91 11.05 -1.06
N MET A 77 5.93 11.20 -1.96
CA MET A 77 4.59 11.67 -1.60
C MET A 77 3.91 10.72 -0.62
N HIS A 78 3.89 9.42 -0.93
CA HIS A 78 3.22 8.43 -0.07
C HIS A 78 3.97 8.19 1.23
N THR A 79 5.29 8.30 1.24
CA THR A 79 6.08 8.29 2.49
C THR A 79 5.65 9.44 3.39
N LYS A 80 5.56 10.67 2.88
CA LYS A 80 5.07 11.82 3.66
C LYS A 80 3.65 11.62 4.18
N LYS A 81 2.74 11.09 3.36
CA LYS A 81 1.36 10.80 3.79
C LYS A 81 1.34 9.72 4.88
N LEU A 82 2.13 8.66 4.75
CA LEU A 82 2.26 7.60 5.77
C LEU A 82 2.76 8.17 7.11
N ILE A 83 3.80 8.99 7.09
CA ILE A 83 4.35 9.63 8.31
C ILE A 83 3.26 10.43 9.02
N LYS A 84 2.42 11.17 8.27
CA LYS A 84 1.32 11.98 8.83
C LYS A 84 0.20 11.14 9.48
N LEU A 85 0.05 9.87 9.12
CA LEU A 85 -0.93 8.98 9.75
C LEU A 85 -0.44 8.45 11.10
N LEU A 86 0.86 8.57 11.40
CA LEU A 86 1.40 8.07 12.66
C LEU A 86 1.05 9.03 13.80
N PRO A 87 0.53 8.52 14.93
CA PRO A 87 0.23 9.35 16.08
C PRO A 87 1.51 9.89 16.71
N ASP A 88 1.46 11.06 17.36
CA ASP A 88 2.62 11.70 17.99
C ASP A 88 3.39 10.75 18.93
N GLY A 89 2.67 9.89 19.65
CA GLY A 89 3.25 8.89 20.54
C GLY A 89 4.19 7.91 19.83
N PHE A 90 4.05 7.68 18.52
CA PHE A 90 4.97 6.85 17.74
C PHE A 90 6.41 7.40 17.74
N PHE A 91 6.57 8.73 17.74
CA PHE A 91 7.88 9.37 17.67
C PHE A 91 8.60 9.42 19.02
N ILE A 92 7.91 9.08 20.11
CA ILE A 92 8.48 9.00 21.44
C ILE A 92 9.16 7.63 21.60
N GLU A 93 10.47 7.63 21.78
CA GLU A 93 11.24 6.40 22.04
C GLU A 93 10.72 5.68 23.30
N GLY A 94 10.60 4.36 23.21
CA GLY A 94 10.11 3.52 24.31
C GLY A 94 8.60 3.59 24.58
N SER A 95 7.84 4.44 23.87
CA SER A 95 6.40 4.53 24.07
C SER A 95 5.69 3.21 23.73
N GLU A 96 4.62 2.92 24.47
CA GLU A 96 3.79 1.75 24.20
C GLU A 96 3.21 1.79 22.78
N MET A 97 2.80 2.98 22.33
CA MET A 97 2.25 3.21 21.00
C MET A 97 3.26 2.89 19.88
N ARG A 98 4.51 3.34 20.02
CA ARG A 98 5.60 2.99 19.09
C ARG A 98 5.82 1.49 19.06
N ARG A 99 5.86 0.83 20.23
CA ARG A 99 6.04 -0.62 20.34
C ARG A 99 4.89 -1.40 19.69
N ILE A 100 3.64 -0.99 19.89
CA ILE A 100 2.48 -1.65 19.27
C ILE A 100 2.51 -1.49 17.75
N LEU A 101 2.73 -0.28 17.24
CA LEU A 101 2.77 -0.02 15.81
C LEU A 101 3.92 -0.75 15.13
N LEU A 102 5.12 -0.80 15.73
CA LEU A 102 6.24 -1.57 15.19
C LEU A 102 6.01 -3.09 15.26
N LYS A 103 5.18 -3.60 16.18
CA LYS A 103 4.79 -5.01 16.16
C LYS A 103 3.81 -5.31 15.02
N GLN A 104 2.85 -4.44 14.77
CA GLN A 104 1.86 -4.61 13.70
C GLN A 104 2.45 -4.34 12.31
N HIS A 105 3.38 -3.39 12.24
CA HIS A 105 3.98 -2.90 11.00
C HIS A 105 5.51 -2.71 11.17
N PRO A 106 6.28 -3.80 11.30
CA PRO A 106 7.74 -3.72 11.59
C PRO A 106 8.53 -2.90 10.57
N TRP A 107 8.08 -2.94 9.32
CA TRP A 107 8.65 -2.24 8.17
C TRP A 107 8.58 -0.71 8.28
N ILE A 108 7.74 -0.14 9.15
CA ILE A 108 7.65 1.32 9.33
C ILE A 108 8.99 1.90 9.81
N SER A 109 9.76 1.13 10.58
CA SER A 109 11.09 1.54 11.05
C SER A 109 12.09 1.85 9.93
N ALA A 110 11.87 1.38 8.70
CA ALA A 110 12.75 1.70 7.58
C ALA A 110 12.63 3.14 7.07
N TYR A 111 11.59 3.87 7.50
CA TYR A 111 11.34 5.26 7.08
C TYR A 111 11.79 6.31 8.10
N PHE A 112 12.35 5.90 9.26
CA PHE A 112 12.75 6.77 10.37
C PHE A 112 14.08 6.33 10.99
#